data_AF-A0A7W0P5E6-F1
#
_entry.id   AF-A0A7W0P5E6-F1
#
_cell.length_a   1.000
_cell.length_b   1.000
_cell.length_c   1.000
_cell.angle_alpha   90.00
_cell.angle_beta   90.00
_cell.angle_gamma   90.00
#
_symmetry.space_group_name_H-M   'P 1'
#
loop_
_entity.id
_entity.type
_entity.pdbx_description
1 polymer ?
#
loop_
_entity_poly.entity_id
_entity_poly.type
_entity_poly.pdbx_seq_one_letter_code
_entity_poly.pdbx_strand_id
1 'polypeptide(L)'
;WEILATTIGEIHGPFFEAIEIEDNGTDSSLRVGEKIVVQMETFKNPVTGEPHEVHTVMPTGFIFTDGLVGGSATARADADGVSFDCSGNNAYYAKVEWSNASQPAEAALSAAG
;
A
#
# COMPACT_ATOMS: atom_id res chain seq x y z
N TRP A 1 -17.31 -18.81 2.53
CA TRP A 1 -18.04 -17.56 2.76
C TRP A 1 -18.88 -17.62 4.03
N GLU A 2 -19.68 -18.69 4.20
CA GLU A 2 -20.58 -18.91 5.36
C GLU A 2 -20.00 -18.60 6.75
N ILE A 3 -18.74 -18.97 7.03
CA ILE A 3 -18.14 -18.77 8.36
C ILE A 3 -17.85 -17.30 8.72
N LEU A 4 -17.70 -16.43 7.72
CA LEU A 4 -17.45 -15.00 7.91
C LEU A 4 -18.73 -14.17 7.72
N ALA A 5 -19.72 -14.70 6.99
CA ALA A 5 -20.97 -14.00 6.74
C ALA A 5 -21.72 -13.70 8.05
N THR A 6 -21.65 -14.59 9.04
CA THR A 6 -22.31 -14.42 10.34
C THR A 6 -21.63 -13.39 11.25
N THR A 7 -20.40 -12.97 10.95
CA THR A 7 -19.68 -11.96 11.74
C THR A 7 -19.90 -10.54 11.22
N ILE A 8 -20.58 -10.37 10.09
CA ILE A 8 -20.80 -9.07 9.44
C ILE A 8 -22.21 -8.58 9.79
N GLY A 9 -22.31 -7.48 10.54
CA GLY A 9 -23.60 -6.87 10.90
C GLY A 9 -24.20 -6.01 9.79
N GLU A 10 -23.35 -5.33 9.03
CA GLU A 10 -23.74 -4.41 7.96
C GLU A 10 -22.67 -4.39 6.85
N ILE A 11 -23.10 -4.24 5.61
CA ILE A 11 -22.23 -4.04 4.45
C ILE A 11 -22.63 -2.72 3.81
N HIS A 12 -21.73 -1.74 3.86
CA HIS A 12 -21.91 -0.48 3.15
C HIS A 12 -21.61 -0.67 1.66
N GLY A 13 -22.39 0.01 0.81
CA GLY A 13 -22.15 0.07 -0.64
C GLY A 13 -20.93 0.93 -0.99
N PRO A 14 -20.52 0.99 -2.26
CA PRO A 14 -19.45 1.88 -2.69
C PRO A 14 -19.88 3.35 -2.53
N PHE A 15 -18.94 4.21 -2.15
CA PHE A 15 -19.09 5.66 -2.24
C PHE A 15 -18.28 6.20 -3.43
N PHE A 16 -18.72 7.31 -4.01
CA PHE A 16 -18.08 7.93 -5.16
C PHE A 16 -17.50 9.27 -4.75
N GLU A 17 -16.18 9.38 -4.83
CA GLU A 17 -15.41 10.58 -4.49
C GLU A 17 -14.28 10.75 -5.51
N ALA A 18 -13.76 11.98 -5.61
CA ALA A 18 -12.56 12.23 -6.38
C ALA A 18 -11.36 11.51 -5.75
N ILE A 19 -10.59 10.81 -6.58
CA ILE A 19 -9.33 10.18 -6.18
C ILE A 19 -8.20 11.04 -6.71
N GLU A 20 -7.36 11.52 -5.81
CA GLU A 20 -6.17 12.32 -6.09
C GLU A 20 -4.95 11.52 -5.63
N ILE A 21 -3.98 11.35 -6.51
CA ILE A 21 -2.74 10.62 -6.25
C ILE A 21 -1.57 11.49 -6.70
N GLU A 22 -0.61 11.68 -5.81
CA GLU A 22 0.70 12.23 -6.15
C GLU A 22 1.75 11.14 -5.95
N ASP A 23 2.34 10.70 -7.05
CA ASP A 23 3.40 9.70 -7.05
C ASP A 23 4.76 10.39 -6.91
N ASN A 24 5.37 10.24 -5.73
CA ASN A 24 6.64 10.86 -5.36
C ASN A 24 7.43 9.98 -4.36
N GLY A 25 7.46 8.67 -4.59
CA GLY A 25 8.18 7.72 -3.73
C GLY A 25 7.70 7.77 -2.27
N THR A 26 8.61 7.93 -1.32
CA THR A 26 8.30 8.02 0.12
C THR A 26 7.68 9.35 0.55
N ASP A 27 7.50 10.31 -0.36
CA ASP A 27 6.74 11.54 -0.11
C ASP A 27 5.42 11.59 -0.90
N SER A 28 4.96 10.43 -1.40
CA SER A 28 3.69 10.28 -2.14
C SER A 28 2.46 10.59 -1.27
N SER A 29 1.37 10.99 -1.93
CA SER A 29 0.08 11.24 -1.30
C SER A 29 -1.08 10.55 -2.03
N LEU A 30 -2.11 10.18 -1.27
CA LEU A 30 -3.38 9.65 -1.77
C LEU A 30 -4.52 10.31 -1.00
N ARG A 31 -5.50 10.84 -1.71
CA ARG A 31 -6.72 11.40 -1.14
C ARG A 31 -7.94 10.89 -1.88
N VAL A 32 -8.96 10.48 -1.12
CA VAL A 32 -10.28 10.12 -1.65
C VAL A 32 -11.32 10.96 -0.92
N GLY A 33 -11.72 12.08 -1.53
CA GLY A 33 -12.52 13.11 -0.90
C GLY A 33 -11.92 13.58 0.44
N GLU A 34 -12.70 13.50 1.51
CA GLU A 34 -12.21 13.69 2.90
C GLU A 34 -12.15 12.38 3.69
N LYS A 35 -12.68 11.29 3.09
CA LYS A 35 -12.89 9.99 3.72
C LYS A 35 -11.59 9.21 3.88
N ILE A 36 -10.68 9.29 2.92
CA ILE A 36 -9.37 8.60 2.99
C ILE A 36 -8.28 9.61 2.69
N VAL A 37 -7.30 9.72 3.59
CA VAL A 37 -6.14 10.61 3.44
C VAL A 37 -4.89 9.85 3.87
N VAL A 38 -3.93 9.77 2.95
CA VAL A 38 -2.62 9.19 3.18
C VAL A 38 -1.57 10.16 2.69
N GLN A 39 -0.60 10.46 3.55
CA GLN A 39 0.61 11.20 3.23
C GLN A 39 1.79 10.38 3.75
N MET A 40 2.66 9.95 2.85
CA MET A 40 3.93 9.34 3.22
C MET A 40 4.96 10.42 3.54
N GLU A 41 5.95 10.07 4.34
CA GLU A 41 7.12 10.92 4.59
C GLU A 41 8.42 10.13 4.50
N THR A 42 9.40 10.71 3.82
CA THR A 42 10.77 10.18 3.81
C THR A 42 11.38 10.26 5.20
N PHE A 43 11.99 9.16 5.66
CA PHE A 43 12.74 9.17 6.92
C PHE A 43 13.87 10.19 6.89
N LYS A 44 14.23 10.71 8.05
CA LYS A 44 15.33 11.68 8.19
C LYS A 44 16.42 11.10 9.06
N ASN A 45 17.66 11.39 8.70
CA ASN A 45 18.79 11.09 9.57
C ASN A 45 18.65 11.93 10.86
N PRO A 46 18.65 11.32 12.06
CA PRO A 46 18.40 12.04 13.31
C PRO A 46 19.53 13.02 13.69
N VAL A 47 20.70 12.92 13.05
CA VAL A 47 21.85 13.79 13.29
C VAL A 47 21.88 14.96 12.29
N THR A 48 21.70 14.69 10.99
CA THR A 48 21.82 15.72 9.94
C THR A 48 20.48 16.33 9.53
N GLY A 49 19.37 15.64 9.79
CA GLY A 49 18.03 16.03 9.31
C GLY A 49 17.81 15.82 7.82
N GLU A 50 18.81 15.32 7.09
CA GLU A 50 18.72 15.04 5.65
C GLU A 50 17.86 13.80 5.38
N PRO A 51 17.26 13.70 4.18
CA PRO A 51 16.54 12.51 3.75
C PRO A 51 17.38 11.25 3.89
N HIS A 52 16.78 10.20 4.43
CA HIS A 52 17.39 8.91 4.67
C HIS A 52 16.55 7.81 4.04
N GLU A 53 16.99 7.35 2.88
CA GLU A 53 16.31 6.31 2.11
C GLU A 53 16.62 4.93 2.69
N VAL A 54 15.58 4.11 2.83
CA VAL A 54 15.68 2.74 3.31
C VAL A 54 14.92 1.83 2.36
N HIS A 55 15.51 0.68 2.03
CA HIS A 55 14.87 -0.33 1.19
C HIS A 55 14.64 -1.62 1.95
N THR A 56 13.52 -2.26 1.68
CA THR A 56 13.27 -3.67 2.02
C THR A 56 13.29 -4.49 0.74
N VAL A 57 14.28 -5.38 0.60
CA VAL A 57 14.41 -6.27 -0.56
C VAL A 57 13.99 -7.68 -0.17
N MET A 58 13.00 -8.22 -0.88
CA MET A 58 12.48 -9.58 -0.73
C MET A 58 12.62 -10.32 -2.07
N PRO A 59 13.76 -11.01 -2.32
CA PRO A 59 14.06 -11.56 -3.65
C PRO A 59 13.03 -12.54 -4.20
N THR A 60 12.37 -13.30 -3.33
CA THR A 60 11.33 -14.28 -3.71
C THR A 60 9.92 -13.70 -3.67
N GLY A 61 9.78 -12.43 -3.32
CA GLY A 61 8.51 -11.75 -3.12
C GLY A 61 7.73 -12.18 -1.87
N PHE A 62 6.69 -11.41 -1.58
CA PHE A 62 5.55 -11.74 -0.70
C PHE A 62 4.50 -10.63 -0.86
N ILE A 63 4.92 -9.38 -0.66
CA ILE A 63 4.13 -8.15 -0.92
C ILE A 63 4.73 -7.38 -2.11
N PHE A 64 6.06 -7.27 -2.15
CA PHE A 64 6.86 -6.66 -3.21
C PHE A 64 8.24 -7.36 -3.26
N THR A 65 9.04 -7.08 -4.29
CA THR A 65 10.44 -7.53 -4.37
C THR A 65 11.43 -6.47 -3.90
N ASP A 66 11.14 -5.20 -4.15
CA ASP A 66 11.85 -4.03 -3.64
C ASP A 66 10.83 -2.96 -3.25
N GLY A 67 10.96 -2.45 -2.03
CA GLY A 67 10.08 -1.41 -1.50
C GLY A 67 10.86 -0.38 -0.71
N LEU A 68 10.62 0.89 -1.02
CA LEU A 68 11.06 2.03 -0.23
C LEU A 68 10.29 2.04 1.09
N VAL A 69 10.98 2.29 2.19
CA VAL A 69 10.42 2.38 3.53
C VAL A 69 10.40 3.84 3.95
N GLY A 70 9.26 4.30 4.45
CA GLY A 70 9.07 5.64 5.00
C GLY A 70 8.09 5.62 6.16
N GLY A 71 7.69 6.82 6.61
CA GLY A 71 6.63 7.02 7.58
C GLY A 71 5.29 7.31 6.92
N SER A 72 4.21 7.14 7.67
CA SER A 72 2.89 7.68 7.36
C SER A 72 2.68 8.99 8.12
N ALA A 73 3.11 10.14 7.59
CA ALA A 73 2.76 11.43 8.20
C ALA A 73 1.25 11.57 8.43
N THR A 74 0.43 11.00 7.53
CA THR A 74 -0.98 10.74 7.77
C THR A 74 -1.38 9.43 7.11
N ALA A 75 -2.23 8.63 7.75
CA ALA A 75 -2.88 7.49 7.14
C ALA A 75 -4.19 7.21 7.88
N ARG A 76 -5.27 7.85 7.42
CA ARG A 76 -6.60 7.76 8.03
C ARG A 76 -7.65 7.38 7.02
N ALA A 77 -8.62 6.59 7.47
CA ALA A 77 -9.91 6.49 6.83
C ALA A 77 -11.02 6.74 7.84
N ASP A 78 -12.04 7.46 7.41
CA ASP A 78 -13.31 7.63 8.09
C ASP A 78 -14.40 7.61 7.02
N ALA A 79 -15.04 6.46 6.87
CA ALA A 79 -16.07 6.24 5.87
C ALA A 79 -17.20 5.39 6.46
N ASP A 80 -18.40 5.94 6.45
CA ASP A 80 -19.65 5.21 6.68
C ASP A 80 -19.63 4.40 7.99
N GLY A 81 -19.08 4.97 9.06
CA GLY A 81 -19.02 4.33 10.39
C GLY A 81 -17.83 3.40 10.59
N VAL A 82 -16.97 3.23 9.57
CA VAL A 82 -15.69 2.51 9.67
C VAL A 82 -14.56 3.52 9.68
N SER A 83 -13.86 3.60 10.80
CA SER A 83 -12.73 4.51 10.98
C SER A 83 -11.46 3.75 11.38
N PHE A 84 -10.33 4.12 10.81
CA PHE A 84 -9.00 3.71 11.28
C PHE A 84 -7.99 4.85 11.10
N ASP A 85 -6.99 4.87 11.97
CA ASP A 85 -5.88 5.82 11.90
C ASP A 85 -4.57 5.08 12.22
N CYS A 86 -3.66 5.07 11.25
CA CYS A 86 -2.31 4.54 11.38
C CYS A 86 -1.24 5.59 11.02
N SER A 87 -1.56 6.87 11.26
CA SER A 87 -0.61 7.98 11.15
C SER A 87 0.55 7.83 12.15
N GLY A 88 1.72 8.31 11.78
CA GLY A 88 2.97 8.23 12.54
C GLY A 88 3.61 6.84 12.60
N ASN A 89 3.24 5.94 11.69
CA ASN A 89 3.73 4.55 11.66
C ASN A 89 4.52 4.27 10.37
N ASN A 90 4.94 3.02 10.17
CA ASN A 90 5.68 2.61 8.98
C ASN A 90 4.76 2.57 7.74
N ALA A 91 5.30 3.05 6.63
CA ALA A 91 4.71 2.99 5.31
C ALA A 91 5.71 2.42 4.30
N TYR A 92 5.19 1.80 3.23
CA TYR A 92 6.00 1.23 2.16
C TYR A 92 5.50 1.73 0.81
N TYR A 93 6.43 2.20 -0.02
CA TYR A 93 6.18 2.51 -1.41
C TYR A 93 6.91 1.47 -2.27
N ALA A 94 6.18 0.76 -3.12
CA ALA A 94 6.76 -0.23 -4.01
C ALA A 94 6.06 -0.22 -5.35
N LYS A 95 6.84 -0.39 -6.42
CA LYS A 95 6.29 -0.66 -7.75
C LYS A 95 6.03 -2.16 -7.84
N VAL A 96 4.76 -2.52 -8.01
CA VAL A 96 4.33 -3.91 -8.14
C VAL A 96 3.82 -4.19 -9.55
N GLU A 97 4.33 -5.25 -10.17
CA GLU A 97 3.83 -5.72 -11.45
C GLU A 97 2.70 -6.71 -11.21
N TRP A 98 1.46 -6.24 -11.39
CA TRP A 98 0.27 -7.09 -11.32
C TRP A 98 -0.05 -7.66 -12.70
N SER A 99 -0.20 -8.99 -12.78
CA SER A 99 -0.66 -9.71 -13.95
C SER A 99 -1.93 -10.49 -13.59
N ASN A 100 -3.01 -10.28 -14.35
CA ASN A 100 -4.21 -11.11 -14.29
C ASN A 100 -4.09 -12.39 -15.12
N ALA A 101 -2.95 -12.62 -15.79
CA ALA A 101 -2.70 -13.90 -16.41
C ALA A 101 -2.47 -14.92 -15.29
N SER A 102 -3.44 -15.82 -15.08
CA SER A 102 -3.16 -17.11 -14.48
C SER A 102 -2.05 -17.72 -15.33
N GLN A 103 -0.81 -17.77 -14.84
CA GLN A 103 0.21 -18.54 -15.54
C GLN A 103 -0.28 -19.99 -15.59
N PRO A 104 -0.55 -20.58 -16.77
CA PRO A 104 -0.50 -22.02 -16.84
C PRO A 104 0.94 -22.41 -16.50
N ALA A 105 1.11 -23.53 -15.81
CA ALA A 105 2.42 -24.10 -15.48
C ALA A 105 3.18 -24.44 -16.77
N GLU A 106 3.81 -23.45 -17.41
CA GLU A 106 4.53 -23.63 -18.66
C GLU A 106 5.77 -22.73 -18.73
N ALA A 107 6.39 -22.46 -17.59
CA ALA A 107 7.75 -21.92 -17.51
C ALA A 107 8.76 -22.94 -16.98
N ALA A 108 8.40 -24.23 -16.91
CA ALA A 108 9.32 -25.32 -16.57
C ALA A 108 9.84 -26.09 -17.81
N LEU A 109 9.36 -25.77 -19.02
CA LEU A 109 9.79 -26.41 -20.28
C LEU A 109 10.35 -25.40 -21.29
N SER A 110 11.35 -24.61 -20.88
CA SER A 110 12.31 -24.05 -21.85
C SER A 110 13.77 -24.36 -21.48
N ALA A 111 13.97 -25.28 -20.53
CA ALA A 111 15.28 -25.84 -20.18
C ALA A 111 15.54 -27.20 -20.88
N ALA A 112 14.93 -27.43 -22.03
CA ALA A 112 15.22 -28.55 -22.92
C ALA A 112 15.12 -28.09 -24.38
N GLY A 113 16.21 -27.48 -24.86
CA GLY A 113 16.44 -27.08 -26.24
C GLY A 113 17.92 -26.78 -26.43
#